data_AF-A0A522ZVE3-F1
#
_entry.id   AF-A0A522ZVE3-F1
#
_cell.length_a   1.000
_cell.length_b   1.000
_cell.length_c   1.000
_cell.angle_alpha   90.00
_cell.angle_beta   90.00
_cell.angle_gamma   90.00
#
_symmetry.space_group_name_H-M   'P 1'
#
loop_
_entity.id
_entity.type
_entity.pdbx_description
1 polymer ?
#
loop_
_entity_poly.entity_id
_entity_poly.type
_entity_poly.pdbx_seq_one_letter_code
_entity_poly.pdbx_strand_id
1 'polypeptide(L)'
;MDFRIVPGRLERIRLAFAFLFMAGGLGLCGLYGAAWLQLPHYNDEQIAAMAQVQAVNAMVRNPKLTPQDSAAAEKLLEQARAHVEKGLEKRRKNLMAGLVAGFLLLIAGFWQWHRSRS
;
A
#
# COMPACT_ATOMS: atom_id res chain seq x y z
N MET A 1 -33.42 -21.32 34.79
CA MET A 1 -33.05 -21.34 33.36
C MET A 1 -31.63 -21.86 33.26
N ASP A 2 -31.49 -23.14 32.92
CA ASP A 2 -30.21 -23.85 32.88
C ASP A 2 -29.51 -23.52 31.56
N PHE A 3 -28.55 -22.59 31.57
CA PHE A 3 -27.72 -22.26 30.42
C PHE A 3 -26.65 -23.34 30.24
N ARG A 4 -27.06 -24.54 29.79
CA ARG A 4 -26.11 -25.51 29.27
C ARG A 4 -25.51 -24.95 27.98
N ILE A 5 -24.29 -24.42 28.11
CA ILE A 5 -23.47 -24.01 26.98
C ILE A 5 -23.27 -25.24 26.11
N VAL A 6 -23.95 -25.29 24.97
CA VAL A 6 -23.79 -26.37 23.99
C VAL A 6 -22.35 -26.31 23.46
N PRO A 7 -21.51 -27.32 23.74
CA PRO A 7 -20.06 -27.25 23.46
C PRO A 7 -19.75 -27.01 21.97
N GLY A 8 -20.62 -27.47 21.07
CA GLY A 8 -20.45 -27.28 19.63
C GLY A 8 -20.76 -25.88 19.08
N ARG A 9 -21.22 -24.91 19.88
CA ARG A 9 -21.44 -23.53 19.41
C ARG A 9 -20.14 -22.72 19.43
N LEU A 10 -19.28 -22.97 20.42
CA LEU A 10 -17.98 -22.30 20.58
C LEU A 10 -16.96 -22.72 19.51
N GLU A 11 -16.90 -24.00 19.15
CA GLU A 11 -16.03 -24.49 18.06
C GLU A 11 -16.43 -23.91 16.70
N ARG A 12 -17.72 -23.87 16.39
CA ARG A 12 -18.22 -23.29 15.13
C ARG A 12 -17.90 -21.81 15.01
N ILE A 13 -17.99 -21.06 16.10
CA ILE A 13 -17.59 -19.64 16.14
C ILE A 13 -16.08 -19.51 15.88
N ARG A 14 -15.24 -20.34 16.54
CA ARG A 14 -13.78 -20.32 16.32
C ARG A 14 -13.38 -20.63 14.88
N LEU A 15 -14.01 -21.63 14.26
CA LEU A 15 -13.79 -21.99 12.86
C LEU A 15 -14.25 -20.89 11.90
N ALA A 16 -15.41 -20.28 12.16
CA ALA A 16 -15.92 -19.17 11.36
C ALA A 16 -14.96 -17.97 11.42
N PHE A 17 -14.43 -17.64 12.60
CA PHE A 17 -13.39 -16.61 12.73
C PHE A 17 -12.13 -16.96 11.94
N ALA A 18 -11.60 -18.18 12.08
CA ALA A 18 -10.41 -18.60 11.34
C ALA A 18 -10.59 -18.45 9.81
N PHE A 19 -11.76 -18.84 9.29
CA PHE A 19 -12.12 -18.64 7.88
C PHE A 19 -12.20 -17.16 7.50
N LEU A 20 -12.76 -16.31 8.36
CA LEU A 20 -12.91 -14.89 8.10
C LEU A 20 -11.55 -14.18 8.07
N PHE A 21 -10.64 -14.54 8.99
CA PHE A 21 -9.25 -14.07 8.98
C PHE A 21 -8.50 -14.55 7.74
N MET A 22 -8.67 -15.81 7.33
CA MET A 22 -8.05 -16.33 6.11
C MET A 22 -8.58 -15.68 4.84
N ALA A 23 -9.90 -15.55 4.70
CA ALA A 23 -10.52 -14.90 3.54
C ALA A 23 -10.13 -13.43 3.46
N GLY A 24 -10.12 -12.72 4.61
CA GLY A 24 -9.64 -11.35 4.69
C GLY A 24 -8.17 -11.22 4.30
N GLY A 25 -7.31 -12.10 4.81
CA GLY A 25 -5.88 -12.13 4.47
C GLY A 25 -5.62 -12.41 2.99
N LEU A 26 -6.32 -13.38 2.39
CA LEU A 26 -6.27 -13.67 0.95
C LEU A 26 -6.77 -12.50 0.11
N GLY A 27 -7.87 -11.87 0.52
CA GLY A 27 -8.41 -10.68 -0.14
C GLY A 27 -7.43 -9.50 -0.12
N LEU A 28 -6.82 -9.22 1.04
CA LEU A 28 -5.78 -8.19 1.16
C LEU A 28 -4.56 -8.53 0.29
N CYS A 29 -4.04 -9.75 0.38
CA CYS A 29 -2.90 -10.17 -0.44
C CYS A 29 -3.19 -10.07 -1.94
N GLY A 30 -4.39 -10.46 -2.38
CA GLY A 30 -4.82 -10.32 -3.78
C GLY A 30 -4.94 -8.86 -4.21
N LEU A 31 -5.57 -8.01 -3.39
CA LEU A 31 -5.83 -6.61 -3.72
C LEU A 31 -4.52 -5.80 -3.75
N TYR A 32 -3.67 -5.96 -2.73
CA TYR A 32 -2.38 -5.28 -2.66
C TYR A 32 -1.35 -5.91 -3.62
N GLY A 33 -1.42 -7.20 -3.89
CA GLY A 33 -0.59 -7.89 -4.89
C GLY A 33 -0.92 -7.45 -6.32
N ALA A 34 -2.20 -7.30 -6.65
CA ALA A 34 -2.62 -6.74 -7.94
C ALA A 34 -2.17 -5.28 -8.09
N ALA A 35 -2.30 -4.47 -7.05
CA ALA A 35 -1.80 -3.10 -7.05
C ALA A 35 -0.26 -3.03 -7.17
N TRP A 36 0.46 -4.01 -6.61
CA TRP A 36 1.90 -4.14 -6.76
C TRP A 36 2.32 -4.47 -8.20
N LEU A 37 1.59 -5.37 -8.87
CA LEU A 37 1.85 -5.70 -10.29
C LEU A 37 1.54 -4.52 -11.21
N GLN A 38 0.58 -3.68 -10.85
CA GLN A 38 0.25 -2.47 -11.58
C GLN A 38 1.21 -1.31 -11.32
N LEU A 39 2.22 -1.46 -10.43
CA LEU A 39 3.17 -0.38 -10.20
C LEU A 39 4.02 -0.16 -11.45
N PRO A 40 3.88 0.99 -12.13
CA PRO A 40 4.71 1.30 -13.27
C PRO A 40 6.18 1.30 -12.85
N HIS A 41 7.00 0.53 -13.55
CA HIS A 41 8.45 0.62 -13.47
C HIS A 41 8.86 1.81 -14.33
N TYR A 42 8.72 3.02 -13.77
CA TYR A 42 9.14 4.23 -14.45
C TYR A 42 10.66 4.19 -14.63
N ASN A 43 11.10 4.31 -15.89
CA ASN A 43 12.51 4.50 -16.21
C ASN A 43 12.93 5.94 -15.88
N ASP A 44 14.22 6.20 -15.66
CA ASP A 44 14.72 7.53 -15.23
C ASP A 44 14.28 8.66 -16.19
N GLU A 45 14.17 8.36 -17.48
CA GLU A 45 13.67 9.29 -18.50
C GLU A 45 12.21 9.70 -18.29
N GLN A 46 11.37 8.78 -17.81
CA GLN A 46 9.96 9.04 -17.53
C GLN A 46 9.81 9.85 -16.24
N ILE A 47 10.67 9.62 -15.25
CA ILE A 47 10.72 10.44 -14.03
C ILE A 47 11.16 11.87 -14.37
N ALA A 48 12.15 12.02 -15.26
CA ALA A 48 12.59 13.33 -15.75
C ALA A 48 11.47 14.08 -16.50
N ALA A 49 10.72 13.38 -17.37
CA ALA A 49 9.59 13.97 -18.08
C ALA A 49 8.48 14.43 -17.13
N MET A 50 8.14 13.62 -16.12
CA MET A 50 7.14 14.02 -15.11
C MET A 50 7.61 15.19 -14.24
N ALA A 51 8.90 15.23 -13.89
CA ALA A 51 9.47 16.34 -13.14
C ALA A 51 9.44 17.66 -13.93
N GLN A 52 9.71 17.61 -15.24
CA GLN A 52 9.56 18.76 -16.13
C GLN A 52 8.12 19.27 -16.16
N VAL A 53 7.14 18.37 -16.32
CA VAL A 53 5.70 18.74 -16.32
C VAL A 53 5.30 19.34 -14.96
N GLN A 54 5.78 18.80 -13.85
CA GLN A 54 5.54 19.36 -12.52
C GLN A 54 6.15 20.74 -12.34
N ALA A 55 7.39 20.94 -12.79
CA ALA A 55 8.08 22.23 -12.73
C ALA A 55 7.34 23.29 -13.55
N VAL A 56 6.90 22.96 -14.76
CA VAL A 56 6.08 23.85 -15.59
C VAL A 56 4.75 24.19 -14.91
N ASN A 57 4.05 23.21 -14.35
CA ASN A 57 2.81 23.46 -13.60
C ASN A 57 3.03 24.34 -12.36
N ALA A 58 4.16 24.17 -11.66
CA ALA A 58 4.51 25.00 -10.51
C ALA A 58 4.77 26.45 -10.92
N MET A 59 5.45 26.67 -12.05
CA MET A 59 5.67 28.00 -12.63
C MET A 59 4.38 28.66 -13.11
N VAL A 60 3.47 27.89 -13.73
CA VAL A 60 2.14 28.39 -14.15
C VAL A 60 1.28 28.78 -12.94
N ARG A 61 1.31 27.99 -11.85
CA ARG A 61 0.56 28.31 -10.62
C ARG A 61 1.16 29.47 -9.82
N ASN A 62 2.46 29.71 -9.94
CA ASN A 62 3.14 30.81 -9.27
C ASN A 62 3.99 31.60 -10.27
N PRO A 63 3.43 32.64 -10.92
CA PRO A 63 4.16 33.47 -11.87
C PRO A 63 5.28 34.34 -11.24
N LYS A 64 5.53 34.22 -9.93
CA LYS A 64 6.72 34.77 -9.25
C LYS A 64 7.92 33.81 -9.27
N LEU A 65 7.71 32.55 -9.63
CA LEU A 65 8.73 31.51 -9.73
C LEU A 65 9.33 31.39 -11.14
N THR A 66 9.05 32.34 -12.02
CA THR A 66 9.63 32.40 -13.37
C THR A 66 11.16 32.46 -13.24
N PRO A 67 11.89 31.44 -13.69
CA PRO A 67 13.33 31.45 -13.59
C PRO A 67 13.86 32.43 -14.63
N GLN A 68 14.29 33.62 -14.19
CA GLN A 68 15.18 34.45 -14.99
C GLN A 68 16.60 33.85 -15.05
N ASP A 69 16.92 32.91 -14.17
CA ASP A 69 18.19 32.19 -14.07
C ASP A 69 18.03 30.68 -14.31
N SER A 70 18.88 30.11 -15.16
CA SER A 70 18.94 28.66 -15.44
C SER A 70 19.16 27.81 -14.18
N ALA A 71 19.94 28.32 -13.23
CA ALA A 71 20.22 27.66 -11.95
C ALA A 71 18.97 27.52 -11.04
N ALA A 72 18.02 28.46 -11.13
CA ALA A 72 16.76 28.39 -10.39
C ALA A 72 15.79 27.37 -10.99
N ALA A 73 15.78 27.25 -12.33
CA ALA A 73 15.00 26.25 -13.04
C ALA A 73 15.49 24.83 -12.72
N GLU A 74 16.80 24.63 -12.68
CA GLU A 74 17.41 23.33 -12.39
C GLU A 74 17.11 22.84 -10.96
N LYS A 75 17.18 23.74 -9.97
CA LYS A 75 16.77 23.44 -8.58
C LYS A 75 15.29 23.07 -8.46
N LEU A 76 14.40 23.73 -9.21
CA LEU A 76 12.97 23.39 -9.23
C LEU A 76 12.74 22.00 -9.84
N LEU A 77 13.50 21.65 -10.88
CA LEU A 77 13.43 20.37 -11.54
C LEU A 77 13.94 19.24 -10.62
N GLU A 78 15.02 19.48 -9.89
CA GLU A 78 15.57 18.55 -8.91
C GLU A 78 14.60 18.33 -7.73
N GLN A 79 13.99 19.41 -7.22
CA GLN A 79 12.95 19.32 -6.19
C GLN A 79 11.73 18.53 -6.68
N ALA A 80 11.30 18.73 -7.93
CA ALA A 80 10.19 17.98 -8.53
C ALA A 80 10.53 16.48 -8.64
N ARG A 81 11.75 16.13 -9.09
CA ARG A 81 12.22 14.73 -9.12
C ARG A 81 12.18 14.09 -7.74
N ALA A 82 12.77 14.75 -6.74
CA ALA A 82 12.78 14.26 -5.36
C ALA A 82 11.35 14.08 -4.80
N HIS A 83 10.40 14.92 -5.20
CA HIS A 83 9.01 14.80 -4.77
C HIS A 83 8.30 13.59 -5.41
N VAL A 84 8.54 13.35 -6.71
CA VAL A 84 8.01 12.18 -7.43
C VAL A 84 8.59 10.89 -6.87
N GLU A 85 9.90 10.83 -6.64
CA GLU A 85 10.58 9.66 -6.07
C GLU A 85 10.08 9.34 -4.65
N LYS A 86 10.03 10.34 -3.75
CA LYS A 86 9.48 10.14 -2.40
C LYS A 86 8.02 9.69 -2.44
N GLY A 87 7.24 10.20 -3.37
CA GLY A 87 5.85 9.78 -3.58
C GLY A 87 5.73 8.31 -3.98
N LEU A 88 6.59 7.86 -4.91
CA LEU A 88 6.67 6.47 -5.36
C LEU A 88 7.12 5.54 -4.23
N GLU A 89 8.16 5.93 -3.49
CA GLU A 89 8.68 5.14 -2.37
C GLU A 89 7.62 4.97 -1.27
N LYS A 90 6.88 6.04 -0.94
CA LYS A 90 5.78 5.99 0.01
C LYS A 90 4.65 5.06 -0.46
N ARG A 91 4.30 5.06 -1.74
CA ARG A 91 3.32 4.11 -2.30
C ARG A 91 3.79 2.67 -2.18
N ARG A 92 5.06 2.39 -2.51
CA ARG A 92 5.66 1.06 -2.33
C ARG A 92 5.60 0.60 -0.88
N LYS A 93 5.98 1.46 0.07
CA LYS A 93 5.92 1.17 1.52
C LYS A 93 4.49 0.84 1.97
N ASN A 94 3.50 1.63 1.53
CA ASN A 94 2.10 1.38 1.89
C ASN A 94 1.59 0.05 1.32
N LEU A 95 1.96 -0.30 0.09
CA LEU A 95 1.57 -1.57 -0.51
C LEU A 95 2.24 -2.76 0.17
N MET A 96 3.53 -2.65 0.51
CA MET A 96 4.22 -3.66 1.31
C MET A 96 3.58 -3.82 2.69
N ALA A 97 3.23 -2.73 3.37
CA ALA A 97 2.55 -2.79 4.66
C ALA A 97 1.19 -3.51 4.54
N GLY A 98 0.41 -3.26 3.48
CA GLY A 98 -0.83 -3.96 3.20
C GLY A 98 -0.64 -5.46 2.94
N LEU A 99 0.39 -5.83 2.18
CA LEU A 99 0.77 -7.23 1.96
C LEU A 99 1.19 -7.92 3.26
N VAL A 100 2.03 -7.28 4.07
CA VAL A 100 2.46 -7.81 5.38
C VAL A 100 1.27 -7.98 6.31
N ALA A 101 0.36 -7.00 6.36
CA ALA A 101 -0.87 -7.10 7.15
C ALA A 101 -1.75 -8.27 6.69
N GLY A 102 -1.93 -8.45 5.38
CA GLY A 102 -2.64 -9.60 4.80
C GLY A 102 -1.99 -10.94 5.18
N PHE A 103 -0.65 -11.01 5.15
CA PHE A 103 0.11 -12.20 5.53
C PHE A 103 -0.02 -12.53 7.03
N LEU A 104 0.03 -11.51 7.89
CA LEU A 104 -0.20 -11.68 9.33
C LEU A 104 -1.62 -12.17 9.63
N LEU A 105 -2.62 -11.67 8.90
CA LEU A 105 -4.01 -12.16 8.97
C LEU A 105 -4.11 -13.64 8.60
N LEU A 106 -3.40 -14.09 7.55
CA LEU A 106 -3.35 -15.50 7.16
C LEU A 106 -2.68 -16.37 8.24
N ILE A 107 -1.56 -15.93 8.80
CA ILE A 107 -0.86 -16.65 9.87
C ILE A 107 -1.74 -16.75 11.11
N ALA A 108 -2.42 -15.68 11.51
CA ALA A 108 -3.33 -15.68 12.65
C ALA A 108 -4.51 -16.64 12.43
N GLY A 109 -5.13 -16.61 11.23
CA GLY A 109 -6.19 -17.56 10.86
C GLY A 109 -5.72 -19.02 10.89
N PHE A 110 -4.54 -19.30 10.34
CA PHE A 110 -3.94 -20.63 10.34
C PHE A 110 -3.62 -21.12 11.76
N TRP A 111 -3.03 -20.26 12.60
CA TRP A 111 -2.71 -20.58 13.99
C TRP A 111 -3.97 -20.90 14.79
N GLN A 112 -5.04 -20.11 14.60
CA GLN A 112 -6.31 -20.34 15.25
C GLN A 112 -7.01 -21.62 14.78
N TRP A 113 -6.91 -21.95 13.49
CA TRP A 113 -7.38 -23.22 12.94
C TRP A 113 -6.61 -24.42 13.52
N HIS A 114 -5.28 -24.34 13.58
CA HIS A 114 -4.44 -25.38 14.19
C HIS A 114 -4.77 -25.59 15.67
N ARG A 115 -4.95 -24.50 16.44
CA ARG A 115 -5.34 -24.57 17.85
C ARG A 115 -6.74 -25.14 18.08
N SER A 116 -7.63 -25.07 17.09
CA SER A 116 -8.96 -25.69 17.19
C SER A 116 -8.95 -27.19 16.91
N ARG A 117 -7.85 -27.75 16.39
CA ARG A 117 -7.70 -29.19 16.09
C ARG A 117 -6.82 -29.95 17.11
N SER A 118 -6.09 -29.23 17.95
CA SER A 118 -5.29 -29.77 19.08
C SER A 118 -6.08 -29.73 20.37
#